data_AF-A0A355C3F9-F1
#
_entry.id   AF-A0A355C3F9-F1
#
_cell.length_a   1.000
_cell.length_b   1.000
_cell.length_c   1.000
_cell.angle_alpha   90.00
_cell.angle_beta   90.00
_cell.angle_gamma   90.00
#
_symmetry.space_group_name_H-M   'P 1'
#
loop_
_entity.id
_entity.type
_entity.pdbx_description
1 polymer ?
#
loop_
_entity_poly.entity_id
_entity_poly.type
_entity_poly.pdbx_seq_one_letter_code
_entity_poly.pdbx_strand_id
1 'polypeptide(L)' 'MSRPVTVILKHNLGAAEAGRRFREGFDRIRQSLSGGMMFRFEERWTSEENLRFTAKGLGQTIDGAVDI' A
#
# COMPACT_ATOMS: atom_id res chain seq x y z
N MET A 1 -13.40 4.36 17.06
CA MET A 1 -12.11 3.63 17.12
C MET A 1 -11.89 2.95 15.78
N SER A 2 -10.81 3.26 15.06
CA SER A 2 -10.42 2.49 13.88
C SER A 2 -9.96 1.10 14.34
N ARG A 3 -10.48 0.05 13.69
CA ARG A 3 -10.04 -1.34 13.91
C ARG A 3 -9.18 -1.73 12.72
N PRO A 4 -7.92 -2.16 12.93
CA PRO A 4 -7.10 -2.64 11.82
C PRO A 4 -7.74 -3.89 11.21
N VAL A 5 -7.71 -3.97 9.88
CA VAL A 5 -8.11 -5.17 9.13
C VAL A 5 -6.85 -5.84 8.63
N THR A 6 -6.60 -7.07 9.07
CA THR A 6 -5.46 -7.87 8.63
C THR A 6 -5.91 -8.85 7.56
N VAL A 7 -5.25 -8.82 6.40
CA VAL A 7 -5.51 -9.75 5.29
C VAL A 7 -4.23 -10.55 5.04
N ILE A 8 -4.33 -11.88 5.04
CA ILE A 8 -3.22 -12.78 4.76
C ILE A 8 -3.41 -13.34 3.35
N LEU A 9 -2.50 -13.00 2.44
CA LEU A 9 -2.50 -13.43 1.05
C LEU A 9 -1.44 -14.50 0.84
N LYS A 10 -1.85 -15.77 0.79
CA LYS A 10 -0.91 -16.87 0.50
C LYS A 10 -0.52 -16.86 -0.97
N HIS A 11 0.78 -16.93 -1.26
CA HIS A 11 1.32 -17.02 -2.62
C HIS A 11 2.46 -18.03 -2.73
N ASN A 12 2.76 -18.44 -3.98
CA ASN A 12 3.91 -19.31 -4.29
C ASN A 12 5.04 -18.52 -4.98
N LEU A 13 5.26 -17.29 -4.52
CA LEU A 13 6.30 -16.38 -4.99
C LEU A 13 7.39 -16.30 -3.91
N GLY A 14 8.66 -16.20 -4.33
CA GLY A 14 9.73 -15.81 -3.41
C GLY A 14 9.62 -14.33 -3.02
N ALA A 15 10.26 -13.94 -1.91
CA ALA A 15 10.19 -12.59 -1.35
C ALA A 15 10.48 -11.48 -2.39
N ALA A 16 11.51 -11.66 -3.21
CA ALA A 16 11.90 -10.68 -4.24
C ALA A 16 10.79 -10.44 -5.28
N GLU A 17 10.15 -11.50 -5.78
CA GLU A 17 9.09 -11.38 -6.79
C GLU A 17 7.78 -10.88 -6.18
N ALA A 18 7.48 -11.27 -4.94
CA ALA A 18 6.35 -10.72 -4.20
C ALA A 18 6.52 -9.20 -3.98
N GLY A 19 7.71 -8.76 -3.54
CA GLY A 19 8.09 -7.36 -3.42
C GLY A 19 7.93 -6.57 -4.72
N ARG A 20 8.40 -7.14 -5.85
CA ARG A 20 8.24 -6.52 -7.17
C ARG A 20 6.76 -6.31 -7.53
N ARG A 21 5.93 -7.34 -7.34
CA ARG A 21 4.48 -7.25 -7.64
C ARG A 21 3.75 -6.26 -6.75
N PHE A 22 4.11 -6.20 -5.47
CA PHE A 22 3.53 -5.22 -4.55
C PHE A 22 3.87 -3.79 -4.98
N ARG A 23 5.13 -3.51 -5.31
CA ARG A 23 5.56 -2.19 -5.82
C ARG A 23 4.77 -1.79 -7.08
N GLU A 24 4.73 -2.66 -8.08
CA GLU A 24 3.99 -2.39 -9.32
C GLU A 24 2.47 -2.20 -9.09
N GLY A 25 1.88 -2.95 -8.15
CA GLY A 25 0.49 -2.80 -7.78
C GLY A 25 0.21 -1.46 -7.11
N PHE A 26 1.05 -1.05 -6.16
CA PHE A 26 0.95 0.23 -5.46
C PHE A 26 1.15 1.42 -6.39
N ASP A 27 2.09 1.34 -7.34
CA ASP A 27 2.27 2.37 -8.37
C ASP A 27 1.00 2.58 -9.20
N ARG A 28 0.32 1.50 -9.61
CA ARG A 28 -0.97 1.59 -10.33
C ARG A 28 -2.06 2.22 -9.49
N ILE A 29 -2.16 1.84 -8.21
CA ILE A 29 -3.12 2.44 -7.27
C ILE A 29 -2.85 3.94 -7.14
N ARG A 30 -1.59 4.32 -6.93
CA ARG A 30 -1.17 5.72 -6.83
C ARG A 30 -1.55 6.49 -8.09
N GLN A 31 -1.27 5.97 -9.28
CA GLN A 31 -1.64 6.60 -10.56
C GLN A 31 -3.17 6.77 -10.69
N SER A 32 -3.95 5.74 -10.31
CA SER A 32 -5.40 5.81 -10.36
C SER A 32 -5.99 6.81 -9.35
N LEU A 33 -5.38 6.94 -8.17
CA LEU A 33 -5.84 7.87 -7.12
C LEU A 33 -5.42 9.31 -7.39
N SER A 34 -4.25 9.52 -7.99
CA SER A 34 -3.74 10.86 -8.32
C SER A 34 -4.41 11.50 -9.55
N GLY A 35 -5.13 10.70 -10.36
CA GLY A 35 -5.97 11.21 -11.45
C GLY A 35 -7.19 12.01 -10.99
N GLY A 36 -7.60 11.89 -9.72
CA GLY A 36 -8.60 12.76 -9.10
C GLY A 36 -7.95 13.65 -8.04
N MET A 37 -8.15 14.97 -8.11
CA MET A 37 -7.61 15.97 -7.16
C MET A 37 -7.96 15.77 -5.66
N MET A 38 -8.54 14.63 -5.30
CA MET A 38 -9.19 14.35 -4.02
C MET A 38 -8.36 13.46 -3.07
N PHE A 39 -7.31 12.79 -3.56
CA PHE A 39 -6.51 11.86 -2.75
C PHE A 39 -5.02 12.17 -2.79
N ARG A 40 -4.41 12.33 -1.62
CA ARG A 40 -2.96 12.35 -1.41
C ARG A 40 -2.52 10.96 -0.96
N PHE A 41 -1.48 10.43 -1.61
CA PHE A 41 -0.94 9.12 -1.30
C PHE A 41 0.56 9.25 -1.01
N GLU A 42 0.97 8.80 0.17
CA GLU A 42 2.36 8.79 0.63
C GLU A 42 2.75 7.34 0.95
N GLU A 43 3.93 6.93 0.50
CA GLU A 43 4.47 5.61 0.78
C GLU A 43 5.92 5.71 1.27
N ARG A 44 6.29 4.76 2.14
CA ARG A 44 7.64 4.61 2.66
C ARG A 44 7.98 3.14 2.80
N TRP A 45 8.98 2.70 2.06
CA TRP A 45 9.63 1.41 2.27
C TRP A 45 10.60 1.54 3.45
N THR A 46 10.42 0.69 4.46
CA THR A 46 11.28 0.62 5.65
C THR A 46 12.33 -0.49 5.54
N SER A 47 12.01 -1.55 4.79
CA SER A 47 12.92 -2.60 4.32
C SER A 47 12.42 -3.07 2.95
N GLU A 48 13.07 -4.07 2.36
CA GLU A 48 12.66 -4.62 1.06
C GLU A 48 11.28 -5.30 1.07
N GLU A 49 10.85 -5.75 2.26
CA GLU A 49 9.61 -6.50 2.54
C GLU A 49 8.58 -5.69 3.33
N ASN A 50 8.96 -4.55 3.92
CA ASN A 50 8.07 -3.75 4.79
C ASN A 50 7.73 -2.40 4.17
N LEU A 51 6.46 -2.23 3.78
CA LEU A 51 5.90 -1.00 3.26
C LEU A 51 4.95 -0.37 4.29
N ARG A 52 5.07 0.94 4.48
CA ARG A 52 4.06 1.76 5.17
C ARG A 52 3.49 2.77 4.20
N PHE A 53 2.19 2.97 4.25
CA PHE A 53 1.53 3.97 3.43
C PHE A 53 0.47 4.73 4.21
N THR A 54 0.25 5.97 3.80
CA THR A 54 -0.83 6.82 4.28
C THR A 54 -1.56 7.39 3.06
N ALA A 55 -2.87 7.20 3.00
CA ALA A 55 -3.74 7.81 2.00
C ALA A 55 -4.69 8.80 2.69
N LYS A 56 -4.79 10.02 2.17
CA LYS A 56 -5.68 11.06 2.67
C LYS A 56 -6.60 11.53 1.56
N GLY A 57 -7.91 11.46 1.79
CA GLY A 57 -8.88 12.02 0.86
C GLY A 57 -10.29 11.94 1.42
N LEU A 58 -11.17 12.80 0.92
CA LEU A 58 -12.56 12.90 1.38
C LEU A 58 -12.71 13.09 2.90
N GLY A 59 -11.75 13.79 3.54
CA GLY A 59 -11.73 13.98 5.00
C GLY A 59 -11.36 12.73 5.81
N GLN A 60 -10.95 11.65 5.15
CA GLN A 60 -10.50 10.41 5.77
C GLN A 60 -8.98 10.25 5.65
N THR A 61 -8.38 9.63 6.66
CA THR A 61 -6.98 9.19 6.64
C THR A 61 -6.96 7.68 6.79
N ILE A 62 -6.29 7.01 5.87
CA ILE A 62 -6.08 5.56 5.86
C ILE A 62 -4.60 5.34 6.10
N ASP A 63 -4.27 4.67 7.20
CA ASP A 63 -2.91 4.23 7.50
C ASP A 63 -2.83 2.71 7.35
N GLY A 64 -1.80 2.24 6.65
CA GLY A 64 -1.62 0.83 6.38
C GLY A 64 -0.15 0.42 6.40
N ALA A 65 0.05 -0.87 6.66
CA ALA A 65 1.34 -1.53 6.56
C ALA A 65 1.17 -2.83 5.78
N VAL A 66 2.18 -3.16 4.97
CA VAL A 66 2.27 -4.42 4.26
C VAL A 66 3.59 -5.08 4.63
N ASP A 67 3.51 -6.37 4.92
CA ASP A 67 4.61 -7.27 5.21
C ASP A 67 4.55 -8.42 4.19
N ILE A 68 5.68 -8.76 3.60
CA ILE A 68 5.79 -9.65 2.42
C ILE A 68 6.50 -10.93 2.79
#